data_AF-A0A3L8RKA6-F1
#
_entry.id   AF-A0A3L8RKA6-F1
#
_cell.length_a   1.000
_cell.length_b   1.000
_cell.length_c   1.000
_cell.angle_alpha   90.00
_cell.angle_beta   90.00
_cell.angle_gamma   90.00
#
_symmetry.space_group_name_H-M   'P 1'
#
loop_
_entity.id
_entity.type
_entity.pdbx_description
1 polymer ?
#
loop_
_entity_poly.entity_id
_entity_poly.type
_entity_poly.pdbx_seq_one_letter_code
_entity_poly.pdbx_strand_id
1 'polypeptide(L)'
;MVQRARRQADLDELRAVVENLDSRESDLQRLVERMTWIFGGEFLPGTARRNLTLRDQLDLTLLRPDGTLHGVELKKANIERLVTGQRNHLIVGAEVNKAVGQAMNYLRELDEKRPQILIDLGIDCRRASMTVVIGHTAFAATDASPEEIDEAIRTYNSHLTRVSVTTYGRLIENAQRMIDLTSSER
;
A
#
# COMPACT_ATOMS: atom_id res chain seq x y z
N MET A 1 24.17 8.38 7.89
CA MET A 1 24.64 6.98 8.04
C MET A 1 23.70 6.16 8.94
N VAL A 2 23.41 6.59 10.17
CA VAL A 2 22.50 5.86 11.10
C VAL A 2 21.08 5.65 10.54
N GLN A 3 20.46 6.69 9.96
CA GLN A 3 19.11 6.58 9.39
C GLN A 3 19.03 5.61 8.19
N ARG A 4 20.07 5.57 7.36
CA ARG A 4 20.17 4.63 6.22
C ARG A 4 20.25 3.20 6.71
N ALA A 5 21.17 2.93 7.64
CA ALA A 5 21.33 1.58 8.21
C ALA A 5 20.03 1.10 8.87
N ARG A 6 19.32 1.98 9.58
CA ARG A 6 18.00 1.69 10.14
C ARG A 6 16.97 1.35 9.06
N ARG A 7 16.84 2.18 8.01
CA ARG A 7 15.90 1.94 6.90
C ARG A 7 16.21 0.64 6.16
N GLN A 8 17.48 0.31 5.98
CA GLN A 8 17.90 -0.96 5.39
C GLN A 8 17.48 -2.14 6.28
N ALA A 9 17.77 -2.08 7.59
CA ALA A 9 17.38 -3.13 8.52
C ALA A 9 15.86 -3.31 8.59
N ASP A 10 15.10 -2.21 8.64
CA ASP A 10 13.63 -2.25 8.59
C ASP A 10 13.14 -2.93 7.29
N LEU A 11 13.77 -2.66 6.15
CA LEU A 11 13.41 -3.24 4.86
C LEU A 11 13.76 -4.72 4.74
N ASP A 12 14.89 -5.13 5.32
CA ASP A 12 15.29 -6.55 5.39
C ASP A 12 14.35 -7.36 6.28
N GLU A 13 13.89 -6.78 7.39
CA GLU A 13 12.87 -7.39 8.25
C GLU A 13 11.52 -7.52 7.53
N LEU A 14 11.09 -6.47 6.81
CA LEU A 14 9.87 -6.53 6.00
C LEU A 14 9.95 -7.61 4.92
N ARG A 15 11.10 -7.74 4.24
CA ARG A 15 11.33 -8.78 3.24
C ARG A 15 11.18 -10.18 3.86
N ALA A 16 11.80 -10.42 5.00
CA ALA A 16 11.72 -11.70 5.70
C ALA A 16 10.29 -12.07 6.11
N VAL A 17 9.47 -11.11 6.55
CA VAL A 17 8.06 -11.37 6.92
C VAL A 17 7.19 -11.56 5.69
N VAL A 18 7.38 -10.76 4.64
CA VAL A 18 6.62 -10.89 3.37
C VAL A 18 6.87 -12.25 2.73
N GLU A 19 8.10 -12.76 2.76
CA GLU A 19 8.47 -14.06 2.18
C GLU A 19 8.06 -15.27 3.05
N ASN A 20 7.55 -15.04 4.26
CA ASN A 20 7.03 -16.09 5.13
C ASN A 20 5.58 -16.45 4.76
N LEU A 21 5.35 -17.71 4.37
CA LEU A 21 4.03 -18.26 4.00
C LEU A 21 2.99 -18.14 5.11
N ASP A 22 3.42 -18.15 6.37
CA ASP A 22 2.55 -18.08 7.56
C ASP A 22 2.32 -16.64 8.06
N SER A 23 2.87 -15.63 7.36
CA SER A 23 2.72 -14.23 7.73
C SER A 23 1.25 -13.79 7.68
N ARG A 24 0.82 -13.10 8.73
CA ARG A 24 -0.53 -12.55 8.83
C ARG A 24 -0.54 -11.07 8.45
N GLU A 25 -1.73 -10.57 8.10
CA GLU A 25 -1.95 -9.14 7.82
C GLU A 25 -1.51 -8.25 8.99
N SER A 26 -1.78 -8.68 10.23
CA SER A 26 -1.39 -7.94 11.43
C SER A 26 0.12 -7.89 11.66
N ASP A 27 0.88 -8.86 11.16
CA ASP A 27 2.34 -8.83 11.22
C ASP A 27 2.88 -7.78 10.25
N LEU A 28 2.37 -7.77 9.01
CA LEU A 28 2.71 -6.79 7.98
C LEU A 28 2.33 -5.38 8.42
N GLN A 29 1.13 -5.19 8.99
CA GLN A 29 0.67 -3.91 9.52
C GLN A 29 1.62 -3.34 10.58
N ARG A 30 2.01 -4.16 11.56
CA ARG A 30 2.94 -3.76 12.64
C ARG A 30 4.30 -3.31 12.09
N LEU A 31 4.77 -3.92 11.01
CA LEU A 31 6.00 -3.51 10.33
C LEU A 31 5.81 -2.20 9.58
N VAL A 32 4.82 -2.14 8.70
CA VAL A 32 4.63 -1.00 7.79
C VAL A 32 4.30 0.29 8.55
N GLU A 33 3.61 0.22 9.69
CA GLU A 33 3.29 1.38 10.53
C GLU A 33 4.50 2.18 11.02
N ARG A 34 5.62 1.52 11.28
CA ARG A 34 6.87 2.21 11.64
C ARG A 34 7.72 2.62 10.43
N MET A 35 7.31 2.22 9.23
CA MET A 35 8.06 2.36 7.98
C MET A 35 7.33 3.22 6.94
N THR A 36 6.56 4.22 7.33
CA THR A 36 5.73 5.02 6.39
C THR A 36 6.51 5.64 5.22
N TRP A 37 7.83 5.79 5.35
CA TRP A 37 8.74 6.23 4.30
C TRP A 37 8.78 5.31 3.06
N ILE A 38 8.38 4.04 3.16
CA ILE A 38 8.37 3.10 2.03
C ILE A 38 7.34 3.47 0.95
N PHE A 39 6.35 4.30 1.31
CA PHE A 39 5.38 4.85 0.36
C PHE A 39 5.88 6.12 -0.35
N GLY A 40 7.10 6.58 -0.06
CA GLY A 40 7.68 7.80 -0.64
C GLY A 40 7.96 8.90 0.38
N GLY A 41 8.68 9.94 -0.06
CA GLY A 41 9.13 11.07 0.77
C GLY A 41 8.07 12.14 1.06
N GLU A 42 6.81 11.88 0.72
CA GLU A 42 5.73 12.87 0.75
C GLU A 42 4.87 12.82 2.01
N PHE A 43 5.28 12.17 3.10
CA PHE A 43 4.43 12.03 4.28
C PHE A 43 5.03 12.68 5.51
N LEU A 44 4.20 13.44 6.23
CA LEU A 44 4.59 14.10 7.47
C LEU A 44 4.85 13.05 8.56
N PRO A 45 6.06 12.98 9.15
CA PRO A 45 6.36 12.05 10.24
C PRO A 45 5.38 12.23 11.41
N GLY A 46 4.95 11.12 12.02
CA GLY A 46 4.03 11.17 13.17
C GLY A 46 2.58 11.50 12.83
N THR A 47 2.21 11.61 11.55
CA THR A 47 0.82 11.83 11.11
C THR A 47 0.04 10.56 10.83
N ALA A 48 0.64 9.39 11.07
CA ALA A 48 -0.05 8.10 11.06
C ALA A 48 -1.20 8.13 12.09
N ARG A 49 -2.41 8.46 11.63
CA ARG A 49 -3.61 8.55 12.47
C ARG A 49 -4.51 7.36 12.15
N ARG A 50 -4.82 6.53 13.16
CA ARG A 50 -5.76 5.40 13.02
C ARG A 50 -7.24 5.81 13.08
N ASN A 51 -7.56 7.01 13.59
CA ASN A 51 -8.94 7.41 13.92
C ASN A 51 -9.38 8.66 13.14
N LEU A 52 -9.52 8.57 11.82
CA LEU A 52 -10.15 9.64 11.01
C LEU A 52 -11.62 9.35 10.68
N THR A 53 -12.04 8.09 10.83
CA THR A 53 -13.39 7.59 10.56
C THR A 53 -13.94 6.89 11.80
N LEU A 54 -15.21 7.15 12.12
CA LEU A 54 -15.89 6.70 13.35
C LEU A 54 -16.19 5.18 13.43
N ARG A 55 -15.98 4.39 12.36
CA ARG A 55 -16.48 3.00 12.30
C ARG A 55 -15.48 1.97 11.80
N ASP A 56 -14.67 2.30 10.81
CA ASP A 56 -13.64 1.40 10.29
C ASP A 56 -12.27 2.06 10.39
N GLN A 57 -11.29 1.37 10.99
CA GLN A 57 -9.92 1.82 11.08
C GLN A 57 -9.20 1.46 9.79
N LEU A 58 -8.86 2.48 8.99
CA LEU A 58 -7.81 2.34 7.99
C LEU A 58 -6.55 1.80 8.67
N ASP A 59 -5.90 0.80 8.07
CA ASP A 59 -4.65 0.26 8.61
C ASP A 59 -3.63 1.36 8.84
N LEU A 60 -3.61 2.31 7.91
CA LEU A 60 -2.68 3.42 7.87
C LEU A 60 -3.34 4.64 7.24
N THR A 61 -3.20 5.79 7.89
CA THR A 61 -3.50 7.06 7.23
C THR A 61 -2.33 8.01 7.32
N LEU A 62 -1.88 8.48 6.17
CA LEU A 62 -0.74 9.37 6.01
C LEU A 62 -1.23 10.75 5.55
N LEU A 63 -0.58 11.81 6.03
CA LEU A 63 -0.85 13.18 5.58
C LEU A 63 0.33 13.69 4.74
N ARG A 64 0.02 14.19 3.55
CA ARG A 64 1.02 14.85 2.71
C ARG A 64 1.28 16.30 3.14
N PRO A 65 2.45 16.90 2.83
CA PRO A 65 2.73 18.32 3.10
C PRO A 65 1.70 19.29 2.50
N ASP A 66 1.04 18.92 1.41
CA ASP A 66 -0.03 19.71 0.78
C ASP A 66 -1.39 19.58 1.52
N GLY A 67 -1.45 18.83 2.62
CA GLY A 67 -2.65 18.56 3.39
C GLY A 67 -3.53 17.45 2.84
N THR A 68 -3.14 16.79 1.74
CA THR A 68 -3.91 15.69 1.15
C THR A 68 -3.78 14.42 1.99
N LEU A 69 -4.92 13.80 2.28
CA LEU A 69 -5.00 12.51 2.96
C LEU A 69 -4.59 11.36 2.03
N HIS A 70 -3.82 10.40 2.53
CA HIS A 70 -3.53 9.15 1.84
C HIS A 70 -3.74 7.95 2.76
N GLY A 71 -4.74 7.13 2.47
CA GLY A 71 -4.96 5.87 3.19
C GLY A 71 -4.09 4.74 2.62
N VAL A 72 -3.73 3.78 3.45
CA VAL A 72 -3.17 2.51 2.99
C VAL A 72 -3.98 1.37 3.58
N GLU A 73 -4.38 0.44 2.73
CA GLU A 73 -5.07 -0.80 3.07
C GLU A 73 -4.08 -1.96 2.85
N LEU A 74 -3.78 -2.71 3.91
CA LEU A 74 -2.82 -3.81 3.87
C LEU A 74 -3.57 -5.14 3.84
N LYS A 75 -3.15 -6.01 2.92
CA LYS A 75 -3.61 -7.39 2.83
C LYS A 75 -2.45 -8.34 2.96
N LYS A 76 -2.73 -9.64 3.06
CA LYS A 76 -1.68 -10.66 3.21
C LYS A 76 -0.76 -10.70 1.99
N ALA A 77 0.50 -11.09 2.21
CA ALA A 77 1.46 -11.31 1.13
C ALA A 77 1.19 -12.64 0.39
N ASN A 78 0.82 -13.69 1.11
CA ASN A 78 0.55 -15.01 0.54
C ASN A 78 -0.85 -15.08 -0.11
N ILE A 79 -0.90 -14.83 -1.42
CA ILE A 79 -2.12 -14.92 -2.24
C ILE A 79 -1.82 -15.69 -3.52
N GLU A 80 -2.25 -16.96 -3.54
CA GLU A 80 -2.09 -17.85 -4.70
C GLU A 80 -2.77 -17.28 -5.95
N ARG A 81 -4.00 -16.77 -5.82
CA ARG A 81 -4.76 -16.18 -6.92
C ARG A 81 -4.64 -14.66 -6.95
N LEU A 82 -3.40 -14.16 -6.92
CA LEU A 82 -3.14 -12.72 -7.05
C LEU A 82 -3.61 -12.19 -8.41
N VAL A 83 -3.39 -13.01 -9.44
CA VAL A 83 -3.96 -12.87 -10.78
C VAL A 83 -4.67 -14.16 -11.18
N THR A 84 -5.52 -14.07 -12.20
CA THR A 84 -6.14 -15.23 -12.83
C THR A 84 -6.05 -15.11 -14.34
N GLY A 85 -5.86 -16.25 -15.02
CA GLY A 85 -5.83 -16.29 -16.48
C GLY A 85 -7.23 -16.17 -17.09
N GLN A 86 -7.33 -15.38 -18.15
CA GLN A 86 -8.49 -15.23 -19.03
C GLN A 86 -8.02 -15.36 -20.48
N ARG A 87 -8.17 -16.56 -21.05
CA ARG A 87 -7.60 -16.89 -22.38
C ARG A 87 -6.09 -16.62 -22.39
N ASN A 88 -5.64 -15.63 -23.17
CA ASN A 88 -4.23 -15.23 -23.33
C ASN A 88 -3.87 -13.99 -22.50
N HIS A 89 -4.72 -13.56 -21.57
CA HIS A 89 -4.49 -12.37 -20.76
C HIS A 89 -4.62 -12.67 -19.27
N LEU A 90 -3.88 -11.93 -18.46
CA LEU A 90 -4.01 -11.96 -17.01
C LEU A 90 -4.98 -10.85 -16.57
N ILE A 91 -5.82 -11.18 -15.59
CA ILE A 91 -6.62 -10.20 -14.84
C ILE A 91 -6.30 -10.33 -13.36
N VAL A 92 -6.55 -9.28 -12.57
CA VAL A 92 -6.38 -9.36 -11.13
C VAL A 92 -7.37 -10.35 -10.48
N GLY A 93 -6.95 -11.00 -9.41
CA GLY A 93 -7.77 -11.95 -8.68
C GLY A 93 -8.92 -11.32 -7.90
N ALA A 94 -9.80 -12.17 -7.37
CA ALA A 94 -10.95 -11.74 -6.58
C ALA A 94 -10.55 -10.98 -5.31
N GLU A 95 -9.48 -11.41 -4.63
CA GLU A 95 -9.00 -10.74 -3.41
C GLU A 95 -8.50 -9.31 -3.69
N VAL A 96 -7.90 -9.07 -4.86
CA VAL A 96 -7.51 -7.71 -5.29
C VAL A 96 -8.73 -6.82 -5.49
N ASN A 97 -9.75 -7.30 -6.22
CA ASN A 97 -10.99 -6.55 -6.41
C ASN A 97 -11.70 -6.27 -5.08
N LYS A 98 -11.74 -7.25 -4.17
CA LYS A 98 -12.33 -7.11 -2.84
C LYS A 98 -11.61 -6.03 -2.03
N ALA A 99 -10.27 -6.03 -2.03
CA ALA A 99 -9.48 -5.03 -1.32
C ALA A 99 -9.66 -3.62 -1.91
N VAL A 100 -9.73 -3.49 -3.24
CA VAL A 100 -10.06 -2.21 -3.87
C VAL A 100 -11.47 -1.74 -3.52
N GLY A 101 -12.46 -2.64 -3.51
CA GLY A 101 -13.82 -2.31 -3.08
C GLY A 101 -13.87 -1.83 -1.62
N GLN A 102 -13.07 -2.42 -0.73
CA GLN A 102 -12.91 -1.94 0.65
C GLN A 102 -12.31 -0.53 0.69
N ALA A 103 -11.22 -0.27 -0.05
CA ALA A 103 -10.64 1.07 -0.16
C ALA A 103 -11.64 2.11 -0.72
N MET A 104 -12.45 1.74 -1.71
CA MET A 104 -13.49 2.61 -2.25
C MET A 104 -14.57 2.94 -1.22
N ASN A 105 -14.96 1.99 -0.37
CA ASN A 105 -15.90 2.24 0.71
C ASN A 105 -15.36 3.26 1.71
N TYR A 106 -14.08 3.17 2.08
CA TYR A 106 -13.42 4.17 2.93
C TYR A 106 -13.41 5.56 2.29
N LEU A 107 -13.04 5.66 1.02
CA LEU A 107 -13.07 6.95 0.30
C LEU A 107 -14.46 7.57 0.27
N ARG A 108 -15.50 6.75 0.04
CA ARG A 108 -16.90 7.21 0.12
C ARG A 108 -17.23 7.74 1.51
N GLU A 109 -16.85 7.04 2.57
CA GLU A 109 -17.09 7.52 3.95
C GLU A 109 -16.38 8.84 4.24
N LEU A 110 -15.14 9.00 3.77
CA LEU A 110 -14.39 10.25 3.91
C LEU A 110 -15.07 11.40 3.17
N ASP A 111 -15.63 11.16 1.99
CA ASP A 111 -16.38 12.15 1.22
C ASP A 111 -17.69 12.54 1.94
N GLU A 112 -18.45 11.56 2.44
CA GLU A 112 -19.72 11.76 3.14
C GLU A 112 -19.54 12.51 4.47
N LYS A 113 -18.45 12.22 5.21
CA LYS A 113 -18.15 12.83 6.51
C LYS A 113 -17.26 14.07 6.41
N ARG A 114 -16.91 14.50 5.20
CA ARG A 114 -15.94 15.58 4.94
C ARG A 114 -16.19 16.86 5.75
N PRO A 115 -17.42 17.41 5.88
CA PRO A 115 -17.63 18.63 6.67
C PRO A 115 -17.21 18.46 8.13
N GLN A 116 -17.55 17.32 8.74
CA GLN A 116 -17.21 17.02 10.12
C GLN A 116 -15.69 16.85 10.29
N ILE A 117 -15.06 16.08 9.38
CA ILE A 117 -13.60 15.86 9.41
C ILE A 117 -12.84 17.19 9.26
N LEU A 118 -13.31 18.08 8.40
CA LEU A 118 -12.69 19.39 8.21
C LEU A 118 -12.79 20.26 9.48
N ILE A 119 -13.95 20.27 10.14
CA ILE A 119 -14.16 21.03 11.38
C ILE A 119 -13.32 20.47 12.53
N ASP A 120 -13.36 19.16 12.74
CA ASP A 120 -12.75 18.53 13.91
C ASP A 120 -11.23 18.43 13.78
N LEU A 121 -10.73 18.22 12.56
CA LEU A 121 -9.34 17.84 12.33
C LEU A 121 -8.58 18.80 11.42
N GLY A 122 -9.25 19.75 10.76
CA GLY A 122 -8.62 20.66 9.81
C GLY A 122 -8.13 19.98 8.52
N ILE A 123 -8.64 18.78 8.21
CA ILE A 123 -8.21 17.98 7.05
C ILE A 123 -9.30 17.99 5.99
N ASP A 124 -8.96 18.36 4.75
CA ASP A 124 -9.88 18.26 3.62
C ASP A 124 -9.70 16.94 2.87
N CYS A 125 -10.61 15.99 3.11
CA CYS A 125 -10.53 14.65 2.51
C CYS A 125 -10.97 14.57 1.04
N ARG A 126 -11.38 15.67 0.40
CA ARG A 126 -11.90 15.64 -0.98
C ARG A 126 -10.89 15.12 -2.01
N ARG A 127 -9.59 15.26 -1.73
CA ARG A 127 -8.49 14.75 -2.55
C ARG A 127 -7.90 13.45 -1.99
N ALA A 128 -8.56 12.83 -1.01
CA ALA A 128 -8.08 11.60 -0.41
C ALA A 128 -7.90 10.51 -1.47
N SER A 129 -6.78 9.81 -1.38
CA SER A 129 -6.46 8.64 -2.20
C SER A 129 -6.03 7.48 -1.31
N MET A 130 -6.02 6.27 -1.86
CA MET A 130 -5.62 5.07 -1.14
C MET A 130 -4.65 4.19 -1.95
N THR A 131 -3.76 3.52 -1.23
CA THR A 131 -2.94 2.43 -1.78
C THR A 131 -3.33 1.12 -1.12
N VAL A 132 -3.69 0.13 -1.93
CA VAL A 132 -3.86 -1.26 -1.48
C VAL A 132 -2.51 -1.96 -1.68
N VAL A 133 -1.93 -2.47 -0.59
CA VAL A 133 -0.75 -3.34 -0.65
C VAL A 133 -1.19 -4.78 -0.45
N ILE A 134 -1.04 -5.59 -1.49
CA ILE A 134 -1.64 -6.93 -1.52
C ILE A 134 -0.77 -7.89 -2.32
N GLY A 135 -0.52 -9.07 -1.75
CA GLY A 135 0.15 -10.15 -2.44
C GLY A 135 1.66 -9.93 -2.66
N HIS A 136 2.33 -11.02 -3.01
CA HIS A 136 3.69 -11.04 -3.52
C HIS A 136 3.73 -11.98 -4.74
N THR A 137 4.38 -11.57 -5.83
CA THR A 137 4.38 -12.32 -7.10
C THR A 137 4.92 -13.74 -6.93
N ALA A 138 5.91 -13.93 -6.04
CA ALA A 138 6.47 -15.24 -5.71
C ALA A 138 5.47 -16.27 -5.15
N PHE A 139 4.30 -15.85 -4.64
CA PHE A 139 3.26 -16.77 -4.17
C PHE A 139 2.14 -17.00 -5.18
N ALA A 140 2.15 -16.30 -6.31
CA ALA A 140 1.10 -16.47 -7.31
C ALA A 140 1.20 -17.87 -7.93
N ALA A 141 0.13 -18.66 -7.83
CA ALA A 141 0.04 -20.00 -8.39
C ALA A 141 -0.33 -19.91 -9.88
N THR A 142 0.64 -19.50 -10.70
CA THR A 142 0.51 -19.26 -12.14
C THR A 142 1.84 -19.52 -12.85
N ASP A 143 1.79 -19.88 -14.13
CA ASP A 143 2.99 -20.02 -14.99
C ASP A 143 3.51 -18.67 -15.52
N ALA A 144 2.80 -17.58 -15.21
CA ALA A 144 3.17 -16.22 -15.63
C ALA A 144 4.41 -15.71 -14.89
N SER A 145 5.24 -14.93 -15.58
CA SER A 145 6.39 -14.29 -14.97
C SER A 145 5.98 -13.18 -13.99
N PRO A 146 6.84 -12.81 -13.02
CA PRO A 146 6.60 -11.65 -12.16
C PRO A 146 6.28 -10.38 -12.94
N GLU A 147 6.95 -10.15 -14.07
CA GLU A 147 6.73 -8.99 -14.94
C GLU A 147 5.35 -8.99 -15.60
N GLU A 148 4.85 -10.16 -16.03
CA GLU A 148 3.50 -10.30 -16.59
C GLU A 148 2.42 -10.05 -15.52
N ILE A 149 2.66 -10.51 -14.28
CA ILE A 149 1.77 -10.24 -13.15
C ILE A 149 1.75 -8.73 -12.83
N ASP A 150 2.92 -8.10 -12.79
CA ASP A 150 3.05 -6.66 -12.56
C ASP A 150 2.39 -5.84 -13.67
N GLU A 151 2.47 -6.29 -14.92
CA GLU A 151 1.78 -5.67 -16.05
C GLU A 151 0.26 -5.76 -15.92
N ALA A 152 -0.27 -6.90 -15.46
CA ALA A 152 -1.70 -7.06 -15.19
C ALA A 152 -2.18 -6.08 -14.10
N ILE A 153 -1.40 -5.93 -13.02
CA ILE A 153 -1.70 -4.98 -11.93
C ILE A 153 -1.57 -3.53 -12.42
N ARG A 154 -0.56 -3.22 -13.25
CA ARG A 154 -0.40 -1.89 -13.87
C ARG A 154 -1.59 -1.53 -14.77
N THR A 155 -2.05 -2.49 -15.57
CA THR A 155 -3.23 -2.33 -16.43
C THR A 155 -4.47 -2.11 -15.57
N TYR A 156 -4.62 -2.86 -14.48
CA TYR A 156 -5.70 -2.66 -13.52
C TYR A 156 -5.64 -1.27 -12.87
N ASN A 157 -4.47 -0.78 -12.48
CA ASN A 157 -4.34 0.57 -11.96
C ASN A 157 -4.69 1.68 -12.98
N SER A 158 -4.54 1.43 -14.28
CA SER A 158 -4.72 2.46 -15.30
C SER A 158 -6.13 3.09 -15.36
N HIS A 159 -7.14 2.40 -14.83
CA HIS A 159 -8.52 2.90 -14.76
C HIS A 159 -8.96 3.32 -13.34
N LEU A 160 -8.11 3.13 -12.32
CA LEU A 160 -8.39 3.55 -10.95
C LEU A 160 -7.84 4.96 -10.70
N THR A 161 -8.68 5.88 -10.25
CA THR A 161 -8.31 7.31 -10.12
C THR A 161 -7.86 7.71 -8.72
N ARG A 162 -8.51 7.17 -7.68
CA ARG A 162 -8.23 7.48 -6.26
C ARG A 162 -7.71 6.28 -5.47
N VAL A 163 -7.63 5.11 -6.09
CA VAL A 163 -7.07 3.89 -5.50
C VAL A 163 -5.94 3.41 -6.39
N SER A 164 -4.86 2.94 -5.80
CA SER A 164 -3.81 2.23 -6.51
C SER A 164 -3.53 0.90 -5.81
N VAL A 165 -3.07 -0.09 -6.56
CA VAL A 165 -2.71 -1.42 -6.07
C VAL A 165 -1.22 -1.64 -6.28
N THR A 166 -0.53 -2.13 -5.27
CA THR A 166 0.86 -2.60 -5.39
C THR A 166 1.02 -3.93 -4.66
N THR A 167 1.99 -4.73 -5.10
CA THR A 167 2.45 -5.91 -4.35
C THR A 167 3.50 -5.49 -3.32
N TYR A 168 3.73 -6.35 -2.32
CA TYR A 168 4.81 -6.14 -1.35
C TYR A 168 6.19 -6.14 -2.02
N GLY A 169 6.41 -7.01 -3.01
CA GLY A 169 7.67 -7.06 -3.76
C GLY A 169 7.97 -5.72 -4.43
N ARG A 170 7.00 -5.17 -5.16
CA ARG A 170 7.12 -3.84 -5.80
C ARG A 170 7.30 -2.71 -4.81
N LEU A 171 6.62 -2.76 -3.65
CA LEU A 171 6.79 -1.76 -2.59
C LEU A 171 8.21 -1.79 -2.01
N ILE A 172 8.74 -2.99 -1.74
CA ILE A 172 10.10 -3.20 -1.23
C ILE A 172 11.15 -2.76 -2.26
N GLU A 173 10.98 -3.11 -3.53
CA GLU A 173 11.87 -2.67 -4.60
C GLU A 173 11.91 -1.15 -4.74
N ASN A 174 10.76 -0.48 -4.70
CA ASN A 174 10.68 0.97 -4.74
C ASN A 174 11.40 1.61 -3.54
N ALA A 175 11.18 1.08 -2.34
CA ALA A 175 11.84 1.53 -1.12
C ALA A 175 13.37 1.33 -1.18
N GLN A 176 13.84 0.19 -1.69
CA GLN A 176 15.27 -0.07 -1.89
C GLN A 176 15.88 0.93 -2.87
N ARG A 177 15.24 1.15 -4.02
CA ARG A 177 15.67 2.16 -5.00
C ARG A 177 15.81 3.54 -4.38
N MET A 178 14.88 3.95 -3.51
CA MET A 178 14.98 5.22 -2.78
C MET A 178 16.21 5.28 -1.86
N ILE A 179 16.50 4.20 -1.13
CA ILE A 179 17.70 4.12 -0.29
C ILE A 179 18.96 4.26 -1.15
N ASP A 180 19.02 3.57 -2.28
CA ASP A 180 20.19 3.54 -3.15
C ASP A 180 20.43 4.90 -3.83
N LEU A 181 19.37 5.57 -4.33
CA LEU A 181 19.48 6.90 -4.94
C LEU A 181 19.99 7.95 -3.95
N THR A 182 19.48 7.96 -2.72
CA THR A 182 19.96 8.87 -1.66
C THR A 182 21.40 8.59 -1.21
N SER A 183 22.00 7.49 -1.68
CA SER A 183 23.40 7.13 -1.43
C SER A 183 24.36 7.57 -2.53
N SER A 184 23.89 7.71 -3.78
CA SER A 184 24.69 8.20 -4.92
C SER A 184 24.80 9.74 -4.99
N GLU A 185 23.99 10.48 -4.23
CA GLU A 185 24.08 11.94 -4.10
C GLU A 185 25.14 12.41 -3.08
N ARG A 186 26.17 11.59 -2.80
CA ARG A 186 27.30 11.93 -1.92
C ARG A 186 28.64 11.65 -2.58
#